data_AF-A0A812DVF6-F1
#
_entry.id   AF-A0A812DVF6-F1
#
_cell.length_a   1.000
_cell.length_b   1.000
_cell.length_c   1.000
_cell.angle_alpha   90.00
_cell.angle_beta   90.00
_cell.angle_gamma   90.00
#
_symmetry.space_group_name_H-M   'P 1'
#
loop_
_entity.id
_entity.type
_entity.pdbx_description
1 polymer ?
#
loop_
_entity_poly.entity_id
_entity_poly.type
_entity_poly.pdbx_seq_one_letter_code
_entity_poly.pdbx_strand_id
1 'polypeptide(L)'
;MTNSLNGLEIVKVVQAQIQVVSGFKYILTVQTRGKGMNGPATQECKVSIWIQSWLEKRTLTSMKCKPINALGMVGGWSETNFTDTVQKATNIGLELINSRCNCLFRKSITKVKKVQQKVVAGMMYKITIDIIESVCRNTEENAGKGVETCPGNDGAVAKECFGNTPVIKENCLVQGYICSKSIHRSQ
;
A
#
# COMPACT_ATOMS: atom_id res chain seq x y z
N MET A 1 -32.72 -0.34 8.36
CA MET A 1 -31.50 -0.99 7.83
C MET A 1 -31.72 -2.49 7.87
N THR A 2 -31.84 -3.14 6.72
CA THR A 2 -32.29 -4.52 6.59
C THR A 2 -31.14 -5.50 6.87
N ASN A 3 -31.32 -6.40 7.84
CA ASN A 3 -30.40 -7.53 8.11
C ASN A 3 -30.63 -8.65 7.08
N SER A 4 -30.47 -8.37 5.78
CA SER A 4 -30.67 -9.38 4.75
C SER A 4 -29.62 -9.27 3.65
N LEU A 5 -29.03 -10.41 3.30
CA LEU A 5 -28.13 -10.57 2.14
C LEU A 5 -28.91 -10.65 0.81
N ASN A 6 -30.24 -10.55 0.85
CA ASN A 6 -31.07 -10.61 -0.35
C ASN A 6 -30.71 -9.44 -1.27
N GLY A 7 -30.16 -9.78 -2.44
CA GLY A 7 -29.71 -8.80 -3.44
C GLY A 7 -28.21 -8.50 -3.41
N LEU A 8 -27.42 -9.17 -2.56
CA LEU A 8 -25.97 -9.07 -2.54
C LEU A 8 -25.31 -10.38 -2.98
N GLU A 9 -24.28 -10.25 -3.79
CA GLU A 9 -23.38 -11.34 -4.22
C GLU A 9 -22.03 -11.15 -3.54
N ILE A 10 -21.49 -12.22 -2.95
CA ILE A 10 -20.17 -12.20 -2.32
C ILE A 10 -19.11 -12.33 -3.42
N VAL A 11 -18.27 -11.31 -3.56
CA VAL A 11 -17.16 -11.30 -4.51
C VAL A 11 -15.91 -11.91 -3.88
N LYS A 12 -15.62 -11.57 -2.61
CA LYS A 12 -14.41 -12.01 -1.93
C LYS A 12 -14.56 -11.99 -0.40
N VAL A 13 -13.96 -12.96 0.28
CA VAL A 13 -13.75 -12.90 1.74
C VAL A 13 -12.39 -12.24 1.99
N VAL A 14 -12.38 -11.13 2.73
CA VAL A 14 -11.15 -10.36 3.05
C VAL A 14 -10.51 -10.89 4.31
N GLN A 15 -11.34 -11.19 5.31
CA GLN A 15 -10.89 -11.63 6.61
C GLN A 15 -11.94 -12.53 7.24
N ALA A 16 -11.48 -13.55 7.95
CA ALA A 16 -12.32 -14.41 8.76
C ALA A 16 -11.68 -14.57 10.15
N GLN A 17 -12.50 -14.44 11.19
CA GLN A 17 -12.11 -14.67 12.57
C GLN A 17 -13.17 -15.56 13.23
N ILE A 18 -12.71 -16.44 14.12
CA ILE A 18 -13.57 -17.34 14.87
C ILE A 18 -13.43 -16.98 16.35
N GLN A 19 -14.56 -16.90 17.05
CA GLN A 19 -14.63 -16.72 18.48
C GLN A 19 -15.45 -17.87 19.07
N VAL A 20 -14.86 -18.60 20.01
CA VAL A 20 -15.55 -19.67 20.75
C VAL A 20 -16.44 -19.03 21.82
N VAL A 21 -17.72 -19.42 21.82
CA VAL A 21 -18.74 -18.98 22.79
C VAL A 21 -19.58 -20.22 23.16
N SER A 22 -20.88 -20.07 23.45
CA SER A 22 -21.84 -21.19 23.40
C SER A 22 -22.10 -21.63 21.95
N GLY A 23 -21.04 -21.99 21.23
CA GLY A 23 -20.99 -22.30 19.80
C GLY A 23 -19.78 -21.63 19.17
N PHE A 24 -19.89 -21.33 17.88
CA PHE A 24 -18.86 -20.58 17.16
C PHE A 24 -19.45 -19.29 16.62
N LYS A 25 -18.84 -18.16 16.99
CA LYS A 25 -19.14 -16.85 16.41
C LYS A 25 -18.10 -16.53 15.36
N TYR A 26 -18.52 -16.54 14.10
CA TYR A 26 -17.70 -16.17 12.95
C TYR A 26 -17.85 -14.68 12.69
N ILE A 27 -16.74 -13.94 12.71
CA ILE A 27 -16.69 -12.54 12.36
C ILE A 27 -15.98 -12.46 11.01
N LEU A 28 -16.73 -12.14 9.97
CA LEU A 28 -16.27 -12.10 8.59
C LEU A 28 -16.25 -10.67 8.09
N THR A 29 -15.24 -10.33 7.32
CA THR A 29 -15.20 -9.13 6.49
C THR A 29 -15.30 -9.60 5.04
N VAL A 30 -16.43 -9.32 4.40
CA VAL A 30 -16.73 -9.77 3.04
C VAL A 30 -16.93 -8.59 2.11
N GLN A 31 -16.42 -8.71 0.89
CA GLN A 31 -16.66 -7.78 -0.19
C GLN A 31 -17.83 -8.29 -1.02
N THR A 32 -18.83 -7.44 -1.19
CA THR A 32 -20.09 -7.77 -1.88
C THR A 32 -20.36 -6.80 -3.02
N ARG A 33 -21.25 -7.23 -3.92
CA ARG A 33 -21.82 -6.44 -5.01
C ARG A 33 -23.33 -6.63 -5.05
N GLY A 34 -24.06 -5.71 -5.68
CA GLY A 34 -25.44 -5.96 -6.09
C GLY A 34 -25.55 -7.18 -7.00
N LYS A 35 -26.52 -8.05 -6.73
CA LYS A 35 -26.81 -9.26 -7.50
C LYS A 35 -27.11 -8.89 -8.96
N GLY A 36 -26.42 -9.53 -9.90
CA GLY A 36 -26.59 -9.27 -11.34
C GLY A 36 -25.78 -8.09 -11.89
N MET A 37 -24.95 -7.45 -11.07
CA MET A 37 -23.97 -6.47 -11.54
C MET A 37 -22.65 -7.17 -11.91
N ASN A 38 -22.05 -6.79 -13.04
CA ASN A 38 -20.68 -7.19 -13.41
C ASN A 38 -19.68 -6.11 -12.96
N GLY A 39 -18.44 -6.49 -12.67
CA GLY A 39 -17.38 -5.54 -12.29
C GLY A 39 -16.58 -5.93 -11.05
N PRO A 40 -16.09 -4.98 -10.25
CA PRO A 40 -15.48 -5.22 -8.93
C PRO A 40 -16.51 -5.18 -7.79
N ALA A 41 -16.10 -5.55 -6.56
CA ALA A 41 -16.97 -5.39 -5.40
C ALA A 41 -17.26 -3.91 -5.10
N THR A 42 -18.48 -3.60 -4.65
CA THR A 42 -18.92 -2.22 -4.39
C THR A 42 -19.09 -1.92 -2.90
N GLN A 43 -19.17 -2.95 -2.05
CA GLN A 43 -19.39 -2.79 -0.62
C GLN A 43 -18.53 -3.76 0.19
N GLU A 44 -18.12 -3.32 1.37
CA GLU A 44 -17.46 -4.18 2.37
C GLU A 44 -18.39 -4.30 3.56
N CYS A 45 -18.76 -5.54 3.89
CA CYS A 45 -19.67 -5.86 4.97
C CYS A 45 -18.92 -6.61 6.07
N LYS A 46 -19.02 -6.10 7.30
CA LYS A 46 -18.65 -6.83 8.52
C LYS A 46 -19.86 -7.63 8.98
N VAL A 47 -19.73 -8.95 8.94
CA VAL A 47 -20.79 -9.92 9.18
C VAL A 47 -20.43 -10.74 10.41
N SER A 48 -21.39 -10.95 11.32
CA SER A 48 -21.22 -11.81 12.49
C SER A 48 -22.27 -12.92 12.46
N ILE A 49 -21.81 -14.16 12.37
CA ILE A 49 -22.67 -15.36 12.30
C ILE A 49 -22.42 -16.19 13.55
N TRP A 50 -23.47 -16.53 14.27
CA TRP A 50 -23.40 -17.46 15.39
C TRP A 50 -23.95 -18.81 14.97
N ILE A 51 -23.14 -19.85 15.12
CA ILE A 51 -23.45 -21.22 14.74
C ILE A 51 -23.42 -22.11 15.98
N GLN A 52 -24.50 -22.84 16.20
CA GLN A 52 -24.63 -23.86 17.25
C GLN A 52 -24.89 -25.20 16.55
N SER A 53 -23.83 -25.92 16.20
CA SER A 53 -23.94 -27.13 15.37
C SER A 53 -24.82 -28.21 15.98
N TRP A 54 -24.83 -28.33 17.32
CA TRP A 54 -25.66 -29.30 18.05
C TRP A 54 -27.16 -28.96 18.07
N LEU A 55 -27.54 -27.76 17.63
CA LEU A 55 -28.94 -27.37 17.41
C LEU A 55 -29.25 -27.16 15.92
N GLU A 56 -28.28 -27.46 15.05
CA GLU A 56 -28.31 -27.14 13.61
C GLU A 56 -28.66 -25.66 13.31
N LYS A 57 -28.40 -24.78 14.29
CA LYS A 57 -28.85 -23.40 14.27
C LYS A 57 -27.75 -22.47 13.77
N ARG A 58 -28.09 -21.62 12.79
CA ARG A 58 -27.22 -20.56 12.27
C ARG A 58 -27.96 -19.24 12.32
N THR A 59 -27.37 -18.23 12.93
CA THR A 59 -28.02 -16.93 13.12
C THR A 59 -27.09 -15.80 12.72
N LEU A 60 -27.56 -14.94 11.82
CA LEU A 60 -26.91 -13.67 11.52
C LEU A 60 -27.13 -12.72 12.70
N THR A 61 -26.10 -12.48 13.48
CA THR A 61 -26.18 -11.63 14.69
C THR A 61 -25.91 -10.16 14.39
N SER A 62 -25.11 -9.86 13.37
CA SER A 62 -24.84 -8.49 12.95
C SER A 62 -24.40 -8.45 11.49
N MET A 63 -24.83 -7.43 10.77
CA MET A 63 -24.33 -7.10 9.45
C MET A 63 -24.22 -5.58 9.33
N LYS A 64 -23.02 -5.08 9.06
CA LYS A 64 -22.77 -3.66 8.81
C LYS A 64 -22.00 -3.52 7.51
N CYS A 65 -22.62 -2.89 6.52
CA CYS A 65 -22.02 -2.66 5.21
C CYS A 65 -21.62 -1.20 5.08
N LYS A 66 -20.49 -0.96 4.44
CA LYS A 66 -20.02 0.36 4.02
C LYS A 66 -19.71 0.31 2.52
N PRO A 67 -19.98 1.38 1.76
CA PRO A 67 -19.53 1.46 0.39
C PRO A 67 -18.01 1.34 0.35
N ILE A 68 -17.50 0.51 -0.56
CA ILE A 68 -16.09 0.58 -0.94
C ILE A 68 -16.02 1.80 -1.84
N ASN A 69 -15.73 2.96 -1.24
CA ASN A 69 -15.17 4.06 -2.02
C ASN A 69 -14.01 3.44 -2.81
N ALA A 70 -13.92 3.69 -4.12
CA ALA A 70 -12.91 3.13 -5.02
C ALA A 70 -11.44 3.42 -4.61
N LEU A 71 -11.23 4.00 -3.42
CA LEU A 71 -9.99 4.45 -2.81
C LEU A 71 -9.51 3.61 -1.60
N GLY A 72 -10.00 2.39 -1.35
CA GLY A 72 -9.44 1.67 -0.19
C GLY A 72 -9.84 0.22 0.02
N MET A 73 -9.30 -0.69 -0.80
CA MET A 73 -9.13 -2.08 -0.39
C MET A 73 -8.09 -2.15 0.73
N VAL A 74 -8.53 -2.20 1.98
CA VAL A 74 -7.66 -2.05 3.17
C VAL A 74 -6.64 -3.20 3.32
N GLY A 75 -6.84 -4.36 2.66
CA GLY A 75 -5.88 -5.47 2.66
C GLY A 75 -5.02 -5.61 1.40
N GLY A 76 -5.37 -4.92 0.32
CA GLY A 76 -4.65 -4.98 -0.97
C GLY A 76 -3.77 -3.74 -1.16
N TRP A 77 -2.92 -3.76 -2.19
CA TRP A 77 -2.27 -2.52 -2.64
C TRP A 77 -3.32 -1.60 -3.25
N SER A 78 -3.59 -0.46 -2.62
CA SER A 78 -4.39 0.62 -3.20
C SER A 78 -3.49 1.77 -3.60
N GLU A 79 -3.79 2.45 -4.70
CA GLU A 79 -3.12 3.71 -5.01
C GLU A 79 -3.47 4.77 -3.96
N THR A 80 -2.52 5.65 -3.65
CA THR A 80 -2.68 6.71 -2.66
C THR A 80 -1.97 7.97 -3.13
N ASN A 81 -2.35 9.11 -2.58
CA ASN A 81 -1.77 10.40 -2.91
C ASN A 81 -0.40 10.58 -2.25
N PHE A 82 0.40 11.50 -2.80
CA PHE A 82 1.67 11.91 -2.20
C PHE A 82 1.38 12.80 -0.98
N THR A 83 1.55 12.24 0.22
CA THR A 83 1.37 12.94 1.51
C THR A 83 2.71 13.14 2.21
N ASP A 84 2.75 13.94 3.28
CA ASP A 84 3.97 14.18 4.06
C ASP A 84 4.64 12.89 4.56
N THR A 85 3.84 11.86 4.88
CA THR A 85 4.35 10.55 5.29
C THR A 85 5.06 9.85 4.12
N VAL A 86 4.50 9.93 2.92
CA VAL A 86 5.10 9.37 1.70
C VAL A 86 6.36 10.14 1.34
N GLN A 87 6.38 11.47 1.50
CA GLN A 87 7.56 12.29 1.27
C GLN A 87 8.71 11.92 2.22
N LYS A 88 8.43 11.82 3.52
CA LYS A 88 9.42 11.37 4.53
C LYS A 88 9.96 9.98 4.19
N ALA A 89 9.08 9.02 3.90
CA ALA A 89 9.46 7.66 3.51
C ALA A 89 10.32 7.64 2.24
N THR A 90 10.01 8.51 1.28
CA THR A 90 10.75 8.66 0.02
C THR A 90 12.15 9.21 0.27
N ASN A 91 12.30 10.24 1.11
CA ASN A 91 13.59 10.84 1.45
C ASN A 91 14.49 9.85 2.19
N ILE A 92 13.96 9.13 3.19
CA ILE A 92 14.70 8.08 3.90
C ILE A 92 15.17 6.99 2.92
N GLY A 93 14.31 6.63 1.97
CA GLY A 93 14.66 5.70 0.92
C GLY A 93 15.80 6.15 0.01
N LEU A 94 15.79 7.42 -0.38
CA LEU A 94 16.87 8.01 -1.17
C LEU A 94 18.19 7.99 -0.41
N GLU A 95 18.20 8.31 0.89
CA GLU A 95 19.42 8.22 1.70
C GLU A 95 19.91 6.78 1.84
N LEU A 96 19.00 5.81 1.96
CA LEU A 96 19.39 4.40 1.98
C LEU A 96 20.05 3.97 0.66
N ILE A 97 19.57 4.47 -0.47
CA ILE A 97 20.18 4.22 -1.78
C ILE A 97 21.59 4.82 -1.83
N ASN A 98 21.73 6.10 -1.47
CA ASN A 98 23.00 6.82 -1.51
C ASN A 98 24.05 6.24 -0.55
N SER A 99 23.65 5.79 0.64
CA SER A 99 24.55 5.16 1.61
C SER A 99 25.01 3.76 1.19
N ARG A 100 24.20 3.00 0.44
CA ARG A 100 24.52 1.61 0.06
C ARG A 100 25.18 1.45 -1.30
N CYS A 101 25.02 2.42 -2.20
CA CYS A 101 25.47 2.24 -3.58
C CYS A 101 26.99 2.44 -3.78
N ASN A 102 27.71 2.92 -2.76
CA ASN A 102 29.11 3.35 -2.87
C ASN A 102 29.36 4.25 -4.10
N CYS A 103 28.39 5.10 -4.42
CA CYS A 103 28.45 5.99 -5.57
C CYS A 103 29.30 7.22 -5.25
N LEU A 104 30.11 7.68 -6.21
CA LEU A 104 30.85 8.93 -6.11
C LEU A 104 29.93 10.16 -6.07
N PHE A 105 28.86 10.11 -6.86
CA PHE A 105 27.88 11.17 -6.99
C PHE A 105 26.55 10.78 -6.37
N ARG A 106 25.94 11.77 -5.72
CA ARG A 106 24.66 11.62 -5.03
C ARG A 106 23.55 11.43 -6.05
N LYS A 107 22.60 10.56 -5.75
CA LYS A 107 21.36 10.39 -6.52
C LYS A 107 20.31 11.38 -6.03
N SER A 108 19.58 11.95 -6.98
CA SER A 108 18.45 12.87 -6.72
C SER A 108 17.18 12.30 -7.34
N ILE A 109 16.04 12.52 -6.68
CA ILE A 109 14.73 12.13 -7.20
C ILE A 109 14.25 13.16 -8.21
N THR A 110 13.92 12.72 -9.42
CA THR A 110 13.28 13.59 -10.42
C THR A 110 11.77 13.54 -10.33
N LYS A 111 11.21 12.35 -10.13
CA LYS A 111 9.76 12.16 -10.16
C LYS A 111 9.35 10.99 -9.28
N VAL A 112 8.22 11.17 -8.58
CA VAL A 112 7.48 10.07 -7.96
C VAL A 112 6.45 9.58 -8.97
N LYS A 113 6.59 8.34 -9.44
CA LYS A 113 5.72 7.75 -10.46
C LYS A 113 4.46 7.14 -9.86
N LYS A 114 4.63 6.35 -8.82
CA LYS A 114 3.53 5.55 -8.26
C LYS A 114 3.67 5.37 -6.76
N VAL A 115 2.58 5.57 -6.05
CA VAL A 115 2.50 5.32 -4.62
C VAL A 115 1.33 4.37 -4.36
N GLN A 116 1.63 3.26 -3.72
CA GLN A 116 0.62 2.31 -3.28
C GLN A 116 0.74 2.12 -1.77
N GLN A 117 -0.37 1.85 -1.10
CA GLN A 117 -0.41 1.53 0.32
C GLN A 117 -1.18 0.24 0.56
N LYS A 118 -0.86 -0.44 1.64
CA LYS A 118 -1.65 -1.56 2.19
C LYS A 118 -1.56 -1.57 3.71
N VAL A 119 -2.58 -2.06 4.38
CA VAL A 119 -2.56 -2.21 5.85
C VAL A 119 -1.91 -3.54 6.23
N VAL A 120 -1.00 -3.50 7.21
CA VAL A 120 -0.32 -4.65 7.83
C VAL A 120 -0.35 -4.47 9.37
N ALA A 121 0.72 -4.78 10.10
CA ALA A 121 0.93 -4.29 11.48
C ALA A 121 1.34 -2.79 11.50
N GLY A 122 0.56 -1.95 10.82
CA GLY A 122 0.90 -0.56 10.46
C GLY A 122 0.47 -0.25 9.01
N MET A 123 1.08 0.75 8.40
CA MET A 123 0.90 1.05 6.96
C MET A 123 2.14 0.61 6.20
N MET A 124 1.98 -0.10 5.08
CA MET A 124 3.10 -0.41 4.19
C MET A 124 2.93 0.34 2.89
N TYR A 125 3.92 1.15 2.53
CA TYR A 125 3.95 1.88 1.26
C TYR A 125 4.87 1.19 0.26
N LYS A 126 4.41 1.11 -0.98
CA LYS A 126 5.24 0.77 -2.15
C LYS A 126 5.35 2.02 -3.00
N ILE A 127 6.56 2.58 -3.04
CA ILE A 127 6.83 3.86 -3.69
C ILE A 127 7.74 3.58 -4.88
N THR A 128 7.36 4.07 -6.05
CA THR A 128 8.14 4.00 -7.29
C THR A 128 8.59 5.40 -7.66
N ILE A 129 9.90 5.60 -7.77
CA ILE A 129 10.57 6.87 -8.02
C ILE A 129 11.52 6.75 -9.19
N ASP A 130 11.68 7.82 -9.95
CA ASP A 130 12.77 7.99 -10.89
C ASP A 130 13.90 8.77 -10.21
N ILE A 131 15.11 8.22 -10.29
CA ILE A 131 16.32 8.86 -9.77
C ILE A 131 17.31 9.14 -10.89
N ILE A 132 18.09 10.20 -10.74
CA ILE A 132 19.21 10.55 -11.62
C ILE A 132 20.49 10.67 -10.81
N GLU A 133 21.62 10.55 -11.50
CA GLU A 133 22.90 10.97 -10.93
C GLU A 133 22.99 12.49 -10.96
N SER A 134 23.26 13.09 -9.79
CA SER A 134 23.43 14.54 -9.67
C SER A 134 24.88 14.97 -9.83
N VAL A 135 25.10 16.27 -9.96
CA VAL A 135 26.43 16.88 -9.92
C VAL A 135 27.06 16.89 -8.52
N CYS A 136 26.27 16.65 -7.48
CA CYS A 136 26.74 16.67 -6.09
C CYS A 136 27.55 15.42 -5.75
N ARG A 137 28.68 15.60 -5.06
CA ARG A 137 29.39 14.47 -4.43
C ARG A 137 28.54 13.84 -3.34
N ASN A 138 28.64 12.53 -3.21
CA ASN A 138 27.95 11.77 -2.17
C ASN A 138 28.68 11.89 -0.83
N THR A 139 28.54 13.05 -0.19
CA THR A 139 29.13 13.40 1.10
C THR A 139 28.04 13.76 2.10
N GLU A 140 28.34 13.73 3.40
CA GLU A 140 27.40 14.11 4.45
C GLU A 140 26.88 15.55 4.30
N GLU A 141 27.71 16.47 3.82
CA GLU A 141 27.31 17.86 3.53
C GLU A 141 26.16 17.96 2.51
N ASN A 142 26.05 16.97 1.62
CA ASN A 142 25.00 16.92 0.62
C ASN A 142 23.82 16.03 1.00
N ALA A 143 23.82 15.43 2.20
CA ALA A 143 22.71 14.63 2.71
C ALA A 143 21.42 15.48 2.81
N GLY A 144 20.27 14.88 2.49
CA GLY A 144 18.98 15.56 2.48
C GLY A 144 18.75 16.55 1.33
N LYS A 145 19.79 16.92 0.56
CA LYS A 145 19.63 17.82 -0.59
C LYS A 145 18.84 17.13 -1.71
N GLY A 146 17.83 17.82 -2.22
CA GLY A 146 16.96 17.38 -3.31
C GLY A 146 17.46 17.80 -4.69
N VAL A 147 16.65 17.56 -5.72
CA VAL A 147 17.00 17.85 -7.13
C VAL A 147 17.22 19.34 -7.42
N GLU A 148 16.58 20.24 -6.65
CA GLU A 148 16.77 21.69 -6.80
C GLU A 148 18.19 22.13 -6.43
N THR A 149 18.75 21.55 -5.37
CA THR A 149 20.11 21.89 -4.89
C THR A 149 21.17 20.99 -5.50
N CYS A 150 20.80 19.76 -5.88
CA CYS A 150 21.65 18.77 -6.52
C CYS A 150 21.04 18.33 -7.85
N PRO A 151 21.15 19.16 -8.91
CA PRO A 151 20.59 18.88 -10.22
C PRO A 151 21.33 17.71 -10.90
N GLY A 152 20.68 17.14 -11.92
CA GLY A 152 21.26 16.08 -12.75
C GLY A 152 22.54 16.51 -13.43
N ASN A 153 23.48 15.57 -13.57
CA ASN A 153 24.60 15.77 -14.49
C ASN A 153 24.11 15.79 -15.95
N ASP A 154 24.82 16.47 -16.85
CA ASP A 154 24.47 16.50 -18.27
C ASP A 154 24.48 15.08 -18.85
N GLY A 155 23.35 14.67 -19.43
CA GLY A 155 23.14 13.31 -19.93
C GLY A 155 22.74 12.26 -18.88
N ALA A 156 22.40 12.66 -17.65
CA ALA A 156 21.95 11.73 -16.62
C ALA A 156 20.65 11.02 -17.03
N VAL A 157 20.73 9.69 -17.17
CA VAL A 157 19.57 8.85 -17.49
C VAL A 157 18.79 8.52 -16.22
N ALA A 158 17.48 8.78 -16.24
CA ALA A 158 16.58 8.42 -15.16
C ALA A 158 16.51 6.89 -14.99
N LYS A 159 16.72 6.41 -13.77
CA LYS A 159 16.55 5.01 -13.37
C LYS A 159 15.34 4.90 -12.46
N GLU A 160 14.47 3.97 -12.78
CA GLU A 160 13.30 3.71 -11.95
C GLU A 160 13.71 2.79 -10.79
N CYS A 161 13.36 3.20 -9.57
CA CYS A 161 13.52 2.42 -8.36
C CYS A 161 12.19 2.27 -7.64
N PHE A 162 11.95 1.13 -7.02
CA PHE A 162 10.83 0.95 -6.12
C PHE A 162 11.28 0.35 -4.78
N GLY A 163 10.60 0.76 -3.72
CA GLY A 163 10.91 0.31 -2.36
C GLY A 163 9.66 0.08 -1.55
N ASN A 164 9.80 -0.78 -0.55
CA ASN A 164 8.77 -1.11 0.42
C ASN A 164 9.11 -0.48 1.77
N THR A 165 8.22 0.36 2.28
CA THR A 165 8.43 1.11 3.53
C THR A 165 7.26 0.89 4.48
N PRO A 166 7.40 0.00 5.48
CA PRO A 166 6.51 -0.02 6.64
C PRO A 166 6.64 1.25 7.49
N VAL A 167 5.49 1.74 7.94
CA VAL A 167 5.32 2.86 8.86
C VAL A 167 4.52 2.36 10.07
N ILE A 168 5.13 2.40 11.25
CA ILE A 168 4.56 1.91 12.50
C ILE A 168 4.67 3.02 13.54
N LYS A 169 3.55 3.60 13.97
CA LYS A 169 3.52 4.71 14.95
C LYS A 169 4.54 5.82 14.62
N GLU A 170 4.51 6.30 13.38
CA GLU A 170 5.41 7.33 12.81
C GLU A 170 6.87 6.91 12.52
N ASN A 171 7.30 5.73 12.94
CA ASN A 171 8.61 5.19 12.57
C ASN A 171 8.56 4.62 11.14
N CYS A 172 9.36 5.20 10.24
CA CYS A 172 9.55 4.71 8.87
C CYS A 172 10.75 3.74 8.83
N LEU A 173 10.50 2.46 8.57
CA LEU A 173 11.55 1.45 8.43
C LEU A 173 11.63 1.02 6.96
N VAL A 174 12.58 1.54 6.20
CA VAL A 174 12.76 1.12 4.81
C VAL A 174 13.32 -0.31 4.79
N GLN A 175 12.60 -1.26 4.19
CA GLN A 175 13.06 -2.66 4.08
C GLN A 175 14.06 -2.88 2.94
N GLY A 176 14.09 -1.97 1.96
CA GLY A 176 15.02 -2.00 0.84
C GLY A 176 14.45 -1.34 -0.41
N TYR A 177 15.33 -1.03 -1.36
CA TYR A 177 15.00 -0.48 -2.67
C TYR A 177 15.63 -1.34 -3.76
N ILE A 178 14.88 -1.52 -4.84
CA ILE A 178 15.31 -2.21 -6.04
C ILE A 178 15.25 -1.21 -7.18
N CYS A 179 16.38 -1.01 -7.86
CA CYS A 179 16.48 -0.14 -9.02
C CYS A 179 16.65 -0.97 -10.29
N SER A 180 15.91 -0.58 -11.33
CA SER A 180 16.08 -1.13 -12.67
C SER A 180 17.45 -0.77 -13.26
N LYS A 181 18.02 -1.67 -14.07
CA LYS A 181 19.14 -1.30 -14.94
C LYS A 181 18.64 -0.29 -15.97
N SER A 182 19.46 0.72 -16.27
CA SER A 182 19.13 1.84 -17.15
C SER A 182 18.43 1.35 -18.43
N ILE A 183 17.21 1.83 -18.65
CA ILE A 183 16.51 1.64 -19.92
C ILE A 183 17.26 2.52 -20.93
N HIS A 184 18.16 1.92 -21.71
CA HIS A 184 18.53 2.52 -22.98
C HIS A 184 17.26 2.59 -23.80
N ARG A 185 16.71 3.79 -23.98
CA ARG A 185 15.64 4.03 -24.94
C ARG A 185 16.27 3.79 -26.32
N SER A 186 16.10 2.58 -26.85
CA SER A 186 16.49 2.26 -28.21
C SER A 186 15.47 2.87 -29.17
N GLN A 187 15.96 3.85 -29.92
CA GLN A 187 15.36 4.56 -31.06
C GLN A 187 14.23 5.55 -30.76
#